data_AF-X1RHA4-F1
#
_entry.id   AF-X1RHA4-F1
#
_cell.length_a   1.000
_cell.length_b   1.000
_cell.length_c   1.000
_cell.angle_alpha   90.00
_cell.angle_beta   90.00
_cell.angle_gamma   90.00
#
_symmetry.space_group_name_H-M   'P 1'
#
loop_
_entity.id
_entity.type
_entity.pdbx_description
1 polymer ?
#
loop_
_entity_poly.entity_id
_entity_poly.type
_entity_poly.pdbx_seq_one_letter_code
_entity_poly.pdbx_strand_id
1 'polypeptide(L)'
;YIGAEGYQALAKILTSMKAEEVIEEIKKSGLRGRGGGGFPAGVKWEFAWRAKSSQKYIICNADEGDPGAFMDRSLLEGDPHSIIEGMAIGAYAIGAEQGYVYVRAEYPLAVERIELAIKQAREFGLLGKNIFNSKFSFDVDIRVGARATMV
;
A
#
# COMPACT_ATOMS: atom_id res chain seq x y z
N TYR A 1 -1.59 -11.44 -12.11
CA TYR A 1 -2.02 -10.09 -11.75
C TYR A 1 -2.40 -9.26 -12.98
N ILE A 2 -1.47 -8.82 -13.83
CA ILE A 2 -1.79 -8.00 -15.03
C ILE A 2 -2.78 -8.69 -15.99
N GLY A 3 -2.61 -10.00 -16.27
CA GLY A 3 -3.55 -10.76 -17.11
C GLY A 3 -4.95 -10.91 -16.52
N ALA A 4 -5.15 -10.55 -15.25
CA ALA A 4 -6.43 -10.48 -14.56
C ALA A 4 -6.82 -9.03 -14.26
N GLU A 5 -6.39 -8.09 -15.11
CA GLU A 5 -6.73 -6.66 -15.06
C GLU A 5 -6.14 -5.87 -13.88
N GLY A 6 -5.13 -6.43 -13.20
CA GLY A 6 -4.38 -5.71 -12.17
C GLY A 6 -3.68 -4.45 -12.71
N TYR A 7 -3.50 -3.44 -11.85
CA TYR A 7 -2.97 -2.10 -12.16
C TYR A 7 -3.85 -1.19 -13.04
N GLN A 8 -5.00 -1.65 -13.51
CA GLN A 8 -5.92 -0.78 -14.25
C GLN A 8 -6.51 0.34 -13.39
N ALA A 9 -6.78 0.08 -12.11
CA ALA A 9 -7.29 1.09 -11.19
C ALA A 9 -6.23 2.18 -10.97
N LEU A 10 -4.98 1.78 -10.73
CA LEU A 10 -3.87 2.72 -10.61
C LEU A 10 -3.68 3.55 -11.89
N ALA A 11 -3.72 2.92 -13.07
CA ALA A 11 -3.61 3.62 -14.35
C ALA A 11 -4.73 4.66 -14.54
N LYS A 12 -5.99 4.31 -14.24
CA LYS A 12 -7.12 5.25 -14.29
C LYS A 12 -6.90 6.41 -13.34
N ILE A 13 -6.54 6.12 -12.09
CA ILE A 13 -6.35 7.14 -11.05
C ILE A 13 -5.27 8.16 -11.47
N LEU A 14 -4.11 7.68 -11.92
CA LEU A 14 -2.99 8.55 -12.27
C LEU A 14 -3.19 9.37 -13.55
N THR A 15 -4.10 8.95 -14.42
CA THR A 15 -4.35 9.62 -15.72
C THR A 15 -5.60 10.50 -15.73
N SER A 16 -6.56 10.24 -14.85
CA SER A 16 -7.90 10.84 -14.94
C SER A 16 -8.50 11.34 -13.63
N MET A 17 -7.85 11.14 -12.48
CA MET A 17 -8.40 11.53 -11.20
C MET A 17 -7.42 12.40 -10.42
N LYS A 18 -7.95 13.40 -9.72
CA LYS A 18 -7.22 14.14 -8.68
C LYS A 18 -7.23 13.35 -7.37
N ALA A 19 -6.23 13.59 -6.54
CA ALA A 19 -6.12 12.97 -5.21
C ALA A 19 -7.40 13.15 -4.36
N GLU A 20 -8.02 14.32 -4.40
CA GLU A 20 -9.29 14.61 -3.69
C GLU A 20 -10.44 13.70 -4.14
N GLU A 21 -10.53 13.40 -5.45
CA GLU A 21 -11.57 12.54 -6.01
C GLU A 21 -11.38 11.09 -5.58
N VAL A 22 -10.12 10.63 -5.49
CA VAL A 22 -9.79 9.30 -4.95
C VAL A 22 -10.22 9.19 -3.49
N ILE A 23 -9.92 10.19 -2.68
CA ILE A 23 -10.30 10.21 -1.25
C ILE A 23 -11.82 10.17 -1.10
N GLU A 24 -12.55 10.97 -1.89
CA GLU A 24 -14.02 10.97 -1.86
C GLU A 24 -14.61 9.63 -2.30
N GLU A 25 -14.03 8.96 -3.29
CA GLU A 25 -14.45 7.62 -3.70
C GLU A 25 -14.28 6.59 -2.56
N ILE A 26 -13.14 6.63 -1.86
CA ILE A 26 -12.91 5.76 -0.69
C ILE A 26 -13.88 6.09 0.45
N LYS A 27 -14.20 7.37 0.68
CA LYS A 27 -15.22 7.76 1.68
C LYS A 27 -16.59 7.21 1.31
N LYS A 28 -17.01 7.35 0.05
CA LYS A 28 -18.30 6.83 -0.45
C LYS A 28 -18.42 5.31 -0.37
N SER A 29 -17.31 4.59 -0.55
CA SER A 29 -17.28 3.12 -0.43
C SER A 29 -17.62 2.62 0.98
N GLY A 30 -17.51 3.47 2.02
CA GLY A 30 -17.68 3.06 3.40
C GLY A 30 -16.54 2.16 3.93
N LEU A 31 -15.40 2.11 3.24
CA LEU A 31 -14.26 1.28 3.65
C LEU A 31 -13.80 1.62 5.06
N ARG A 32 -13.69 0.59 5.90
CA ARG A 32 -13.21 0.68 7.29
C ARG A 32 -11.89 -0.06 7.43
N GLY A 33 -11.04 0.43 8.34
CA GLY A 33 -9.75 -0.20 8.66
C GLY A 33 -9.92 -1.65 9.10
N ARG A 34 -9.11 -2.55 8.54
CA ARG A 34 -9.18 -4.00 8.77
C ARG A 34 -8.24 -4.52 9.86
N GLY A 35 -7.31 -3.69 10.37
CA GLY A 35 -6.45 -4.03 11.51
C GLY A 35 -7.11 -3.84 12.88
N GLY A 36 -8.36 -4.25 13.05
CA GLY A 36 -9.08 -4.23 14.34
C GLY A 36 -9.75 -2.90 14.74
N GLY A 37 -9.11 -1.75 14.47
CA GLY A 37 -9.64 -0.44 14.93
C GLY A 37 -10.90 0.07 14.19
N GLY A 38 -11.21 -0.46 13.01
CA GLY A 38 -12.46 -0.15 12.29
C GLY A 38 -12.65 1.32 11.91
N PHE A 39 -11.62 2.17 11.94
CA PHE A 39 -11.72 3.59 11.61
C PHE A 39 -12.02 3.80 10.11
N PRO A 40 -12.87 4.76 9.69
CA PRO A 40 -13.16 5.01 8.28
C PRO A 40 -11.88 5.37 7.49
N ALA A 41 -11.54 4.57 6.49
CA ALA A 41 -10.27 4.68 5.77
C ALA A 41 -10.18 6.01 5.00
N GLY A 42 -11.26 6.42 4.33
CA GLY A 42 -11.30 7.67 3.57
C GLY A 42 -11.11 8.92 4.43
N VAL A 43 -11.67 8.94 5.64
CA VAL A 43 -11.47 10.04 6.61
C VAL A 43 -10.00 10.09 7.07
N LYS A 44 -9.39 8.92 7.33
CA LYS A 44 -7.97 8.84 7.67
C LYS A 44 -7.08 9.38 6.55
N TRP A 45 -7.38 9.04 5.30
CA TRP A 45 -6.65 9.55 4.13
C TRP A 45 -6.84 11.05 3.94
N GLU A 46 -8.04 11.58 4.15
CA GLU A 46 -8.32 13.01 4.10
C GLU A 46 -7.47 13.81 5.11
N PHE A 47 -7.31 13.32 6.33
CA PHE A 47 -6.42 13.94 7.32
C PHE A 47 -4.97 13.98 6.86
N ALA A 48 -4.46 12.87 6.33
CA ALA A 48 -3.09 12.80 5.81
C ALA A 48 -2.89 13.70 4.58
N TRP A 49 -3.87 13.77 3.68
CA TRP A 49 -3.85 14.64 2.51
C TRP A 49 -3.80 16.13 2.91
N ARG A 50 -4.64 16.55 3.86
CA ARG A 50 -4.68 17.94 4.36
C ARG A 50 -3.45 18.36 5.16
N ALA A 51 -2.74 17.42 5.77
CA ALA A 51 -1.53 17.73 6.51
C ALA A 51 -0.46 18.33 5.58
N LYS A 52 0.00 19.54 5.91
CA LYS A 52 1.08 20.21 5.18
C LYS A 52 2.42 19.62 5.61
N SER A 53 3.07 18.91 4.70
CA SER A 53 4.42 18.38 4.89
C SER A 53 5.13 18.35 3.54
N SER A 54 6.44 18.59 3.54
CA SER A 54 7.28 18.42 2.35
C SER A 54 7.49 16.95 1.99
N GLN A 55 7.34 16.05 2.97
CA GLN A 55 7.49 14.62 2.79
C GLN A 55 6.37 13.88 3.52
N LYS A 56 5.77 12.90 2.84
CA LYS A 56 4.78 12.00 3.42
C LYS A 56 5.15 10.55 3.12
N TYR A 57 4.68 9.66 3.97
CA TYR A 57 4.94 8.24 3.86
C TYR A 57 3.63 7.46 3.98
N ILE A 58 3.57 6.30 3.34
CA ILE A 58 2.53 5.29 3.58
C ILE A 58 3.17 4.04 4.17
N ILE A 59 2.50 3.43 5.14
CA ILE A 59 3.00 2.22 5.79
C ILE A 59 1.94 1.14 5.64
N CYS A 60 2.31 0.02 5.03
CA CYS A 60 1.56 -1.22 5.11
C CYS A 60 1.97 -1.93 6.40
N ASN A 61 1.05 -2.01 7.34
CA ASN A 61 1.24 -2.78 8.56
C ASN A 61 0.88 -4.25 8.27
N ALA A 62 1.90 -5.07 8.06
CA ALA A 62 1.80 -6.52 7.84
C ALA A 62 2.29 -7.31 9.07
N ASP A 63 2.24 -6.69 10.25
CA ASP A 63 2.54 -7.31 11.53
C ASP A 63 1.24 -7.84 12.18
N GLU A 64 0.91 -9.08 11.82
CA GLU A 64 -0.27 -9.80 12.32
C GLU A 64 0.11 -10.58 13.59
N GLY A 65 -0.20 -10.01 14.76
CA GLY A 65 0.15 -10.56 16.08
C GLY A 65 -0.96 -11.33 16.79
N ASP A 66 -2.22 -11.21 16.34
CA ASP A 66 -3.37 -11.83 16.99
C ASP A 66 -3.38 -13.36 16.76
N PRO A 67 -3.48 -14.19 17.82
CA PRO A 67 -3.56 -15.64 17.68
C PRO A 67 -4.75 -16.06 16.79
N GLY A 68 -4.46 -16.67 15.64
CA GLY A 68 -5.47 -17.17 14.70
C GLY A 68 -5.80 -16.23 13.53
N ALA A 69 -5.23 -15.03 13.48
CA ALA A 69 -5.29 -14.16 12.30
C ALA A 69 -4.18 -14.58 11.30
N PHE A 70 -4.58 -14.87 10.04
CA PHE A 70 -3.67 -15.26 8.95
C PHE A 70 -4.00 -14.54 7.63
N MET A 71 -4.82 -13.49 7.68
CA MET A 71 -5.35 -12.84 6.48
C MET A 71 -4.28 -12.03 5.78
N ASP A 72 -3.47 -11.28 6.54
CA ASP A 72 -2.40 -10.44 5.98
C ASP A 72 -1.29 -11.31 5.41
N ARG A 73 -0.96 -12.41 6.11
CA ARG A 73 -0.04 -13.43 5.60
C ARG A 73 -0.50 -14.00 4.26
N SER A 74 -1.78 -14.36 4.14
CA SER A 74 -2.33 -14.98 2.93
C SER A 74 -2.26 -14.03 1.73
N LEU A 75 -2.47 -12.72 1.93
CA LEU A 75 -2.33 -11.72 0.88
C LEU A 75 -0.87 -11.52 0.44
N LEU A 76 0.07 -11.45 1.39
CA LEU A 76 1.50 -11.31 1.06
C LEU A 76 2.05 -12.53 0.30
N GLU A 77 1.62 -13.73 0.68
CA GLU A 77 2.07 -14.97 0.03
C GLU A 77 1.38 -15.21 -1.32
N GLY A 78 0.08 -14.87 -1.43
CA GLY A 78 -0.77 -15.21 -2.58
C GLY A 78 -0.91 -14.11 -3.63
N ASP A 79 -1.05 -12.84 -3.22
CA ASP A 79 -1.28 -11.72 -4.12
C ASP A 79 -0.57 -10.42 -3.67
N PRO A 80 0.78 -10.43 -3.61
CA PRO A 80 1.57 -9.27 -3.16
C PRO A 80 1.41 -8.04 -4.07
N HIS A 81 1.06 -8.21 -5.34
CA HIS A 81 0.83 -7.09 -6.25
C HIS A 81 -0.40 -6.27 -5.88
N SER A 82 -1.45 -6.89 -5.32
CA SER A 82 -2.62 -6.16 -4.80
C SER A 82 -2.24 -5.19 -3.68
N ILE A 83 -1.30 -5.57 -2.82
CA ILE A 83 -0.78 -4.73 -1.74
C ILE A 83 -0.01 -3.56 -2.32
N ILE A 84 0.88 -3.82 -3.29
CA ILE A 84 1.67 -2.77 -3.96
C ILE A 84 0.76 -1.77 -4.68
N GLU A 85 -0.23 -2.25 -5.43
CA GLU A 85 -1.19 -1.38 -6.12
C GLU A 85 -1.99 -0.53 -5.12
N GLY A 86 -2.52 -1.14 -4.06
CA GLY A 86 -3.26 -0.44 -3.01
C GLY A 86 -2.40 0.62 -2.30
N MET A 87 -1.12 0.32 -2.05
CA MET A 87 -0.17 1.28 -1.49
C MET A 87 0.09 2.44 -2.44
N ALA A 88 0.28 2.18 -3.74
CA ALA A 88 0.51 3.23 -4.74
C ALA A 88 -0.71 4.16 -4.86
N ILE A 89 -1.93 3.59 -4.86
CA ILE A 89 -3.19 4.36 -4.86
C ILE A 89 -3.29 5.24 -3.60
N GLY A 90 -3.06 4.66 -2.43
CA GLY A 90 -3.11 5.39 -1.16
C GLY A 90 -2.04 6.47 -1.09
N ALA A 91 -0.83 6.19 -1.57
CA ALA A 91 0.27 7.13 -1.64
C ALA A 91 -0.05 8.31 -2.56
N TYR A 92 -0.60 8.05 -3.75
CA TYR A 92 -1.08 9.10 -4.64
C TYR A 92 -2.14 9.98 -3.97
N ALA A 93 -3.13 9.38 -3.30
CA ALA A 93 -4.20 10.09 -2.63
C ALA A 93 -3.67 11.02 -1.53
N ILE A 94 -2.69 10.60 -0.73
CA ILE A 94 -2.18 11.42 0.38
C ILE A 94 -1.01 12.34 -0.03
N GLY A 95 -0.40 12.12 -1.21
CA GLY A 95 0.79 12.81 -1.67
C GLY A 95 2.09 12.27 -1.05
N ALA A 96 2.20 10.95 -0.89
CA ALA A 96 3.42 10.28 -0.44
C ALA A 96 4.20 9.73 -1.64
N GLU A 97 5.53 9.85 -1.59
CA GLU A 97 6.43 9.32 -2.62
C GLU A 97 7.21 8.09 -2.14
N GLN A 98 7.12 7.76 -0.86
CA GLN A 98 7.79 6.61 -0.26
C GLN A 98 6.83 5.79 0.59
N GLY A 99 6.87 4.48 0.38
CA GLY A 99 6.14 3.47 1.14
C GLY A 99 7.07 2.56 1.92
N TYR A 100 6.52 1.97 2.99
CA TYR A 100 7.17 0.87 3.70
C TYR A 100 6.18 -0.27 3.95
N VAL A 101 6.61 -1.51 3.69
CA VAL A 101 5.89 -2.70 4.17
C VAL A 101 6.61 -3.17 5.42
N TYR A 102 5.93 -3.10 6.56
CA TYR A 102 6.46 -3.62 7.82
C TYR A 102 5.97 -5.05 8.01
N VAL A 103 6.86 -6.03 7.88
CA VAL A 103 6.55 -7.46 7.97
C VAL A 103 7.27 -8.07 9.15
N ARG A 104 6.61 -9.00 9.84
CA ARG A 104 7.24 -9.78 10.92
C ARG A 104 8.26 -10.79 10.39
N ALA A 105 9.35 -11.00 11.14
CA ALA A 105 10.43 -11.92 10.73
C ALA A 105 9.97 -13.40 10.64
N GLU A 106 8.86 -13.77 11.28
CA GLU A 106 8.38 -15.16 11.28
C GLU A 106 7.72 -15.61 9.96
N TYR A 107 7.54 -14.72 8.98
CA TYR A 107 6.94 -15.02 7.68
C TYR A 107 7.96 -14.94 6.52
N PRO A 108 8.94 -15.86 6.43
CA PRO A 108 10.01 -15.78 5.43
C PRO A 108 9.49 -15.84 3.98
N LEU A 109 8.47 -16.67 3.72
CA LEU A 109 7.87 -16.78 2.40
C LEU A 109 7.14 -15.48 2.00
N ALA A 110 6.43 -14.84 2.94
CA ALA A 110 5.77 -13.57 2.68
C ALA A 110 6.78 -12.49 2.27
N VAL A 111 7.91 -12.40 3.00
CA VAL A 111 9.01 -11.47 2.69
C VAL A 111 9.57 -11.75 1.30
N GLU A 112 9.90 -13.00 0.97
CA GLU A 112 10.41 -13.37 -0.36
C GLU A 112 9.43 -12.99 -1.48
N ARG A 113 8.14 -13.24 -1.28
CA ARG A 113 7.10 -12.95 -2.27
C ARG A 113 6.90 -11.46 -2.50
N ILE A 114 6.85 -10.65 -1.44
CA ILE A 114 6.71 -9.21 -1.58
C ILE A 114 7.99 -8.56 -2.14
N GLU A 115 9.18 -9.06 -1.80
CA GLU A 115 10.45 -8.62 -2.40
C GLU A 115 10.47 -8.85 -3.91
N LEU A 116 10.07 -10.06 -4.34
CA LEU A 116 9.97 -10.40 -5.76
C LEU A 116 8.95 -9.51 -6.48
N ALA A 117 7.78 -9.29 -5.89
CA ALA A 117 6.73 -8.46 -6.47
C ALA A 117 7.14 -6.98 -6.58
N ILE A 118 7.85 -6.43 -5.58
CA ILE A 118 8.41 -5.07 -5.64
C ILE A 118 9.44 -4.97 -6.76
N LYS A 119 10.35 -5.95 -6.87
CA LYS A 119 11.33 -5.99 -7.95
C LYS A 119 10.65 -6.00 -9.32
N GLN A 120 9.67 -6.87 -9.51
CA GLN A 120 8.90 -6.93 -10.75
C GLN A 120 8.19 -5.59 -11.02
N ALA A 121 7.49 -5.02 -10.04
CA ALA A 121 6.79 -3.74 -10.20
C ALA A 121 7.75 -2.62 -10.62
N ARG A 122 8.98 -2.59 -10.09
CA ARG A 122 10.04 -1.66 -10.54
C ARG A 122 10.47 -1.92 -11.99
N GLU A 123 10.72 -3.18 -12.36
CA GLU A 123 11.10 -3.57 -13.73
C GLU A 123 10.03 -3.20 -14.77
N PHE A 124 8.75 -3.29 -14.40
CA PHE A 124 7.62 -2.91 -15.26
C PHE A 124 7.24 -1.42 -15.18
N GLY A 125 7.99 -0.60 -14.42
CA GLY A 125 7.71 0.85 -14.29
C GLY A 125 6.43 1.19 -13.51
N LEU A 126 5.94 0.25 -12.70
CA LEU A 126 4.77 0.39 -11.80
C LEU A 126 5.16 0.91 -10.41
N LEU A 127 6.46 0.87 -10.10
CA LEU A 127 7.11 1.57 -8.99
C LEU A 127 8.33 2.32 -9.52
N GLY A 128 8.70 3.41 -8.86
CA GLY A 128 9.80 4.28 -9.23
C GLY A 128 9.33 5.66 -9.67
N LYS A 129 9.98 6.23 -10.68
CA LYS A 129 9.76 7.61 -11.11
C LYS A 129 8.72 7.70 -12.23
N ASN A 130 7.88 8.73 -12.18
CA ASN A 130 6.93 9.09 -13.25
C ASN A 130 6.07 7.91 -13.72
N ILE A 131 5.41 7.23 -12.78
CA ILE A 131 4.62 6.03 -13.03
C ILE A 131 3.52 6.35 -14.06
N PHE A 132 3.35 5.51 -15.08
CA PHE A 132 2.49 5.74 -16.25
C PHE A 132 2.74 7.09 -16.97
N ASN A 133 3.98 7.59 -16.99
CA ASN A 133 4.34 8.91 -17.53
C ASN A 133 3.60 10.08 -16.85
N SER A 134 3.07 9.86 -15.64
CA SER A 134 2.48 10.91 -14.81
C SER A 134 3.57 11.67 -14.05
N LYS A 135 3.18 12.70 -13.29
CA LYS A 135 4.08 13.40 -12.36
C LYS A 135 4.30 12.63 -11.05
N PHE A 136 3.57 11.55 -10.83
CA PHE A 136 3.62 10.78 -9.59
C PHE A 136 4.80 9.81 -9.61
N SER A 137 5.57 9.81 -8.53
CA SER A 137 6.66 8.87 -8.28
C SER A 137 6.42 8.20 -6.94
N PHE A 138 6.61 6.89 -6.87
CA PHE A 138 6.38 6.13 -5.65
C PHE A 138 7.23 4.88 -5.62
N ASP A 139 7.92 4.65 -4.52
CA ASP A 139 8.70 3.44 -4.29
C ASP A 139 8.40 2.84 -2.91
N VAL A 140 8.71 1.57 -2.73
CA VAL A 140 8.38 0.79 -1.53
C VAL A 140 9.60 0.00 -1.07
N ASP A 141 9.92 0.11 0.22
CA ASP A 141 10.93 -0.73 0.86
C ASP A 141 10.31 -1.62 1.93
N ILE A 142 10.96 -2.75 2.20
CA ILE A 142 10.52 -3.68 3.24
C ILE A 142 11.31 -3.42 4.53
N ARG A 143 10.58 -3.39 5.65
CA ARG A 143 11.14 -3.33 7.00
C ARG A 143 10.73 -4.60 7.73
N VAL A 144 11.71 -5.44 8.03
CA VAL A 144 11.48 -6.67 8.79
C VAL A 144 11.61 -6.36 10.27
N GLY A 145 10.57 -6.63 11.04
CA GLY A 145 10.59 -6.47 12.50
C GLY A 145 11.56 -7.43 13.16
N ALA A 146 12.41 -6.93 14.07
CA ALA A 146 13.07 -7.79 15.05
C ALA A 146 12.04 -8.19 16.12
N ARG A 147 12.06 -9.43 16.62
CA ARG A 147 11.17 -9.91 17.69
C ARG A 147 10.98 -8.84 18.77
N ALA A 148 9.80 -8.22 18.80
CA ALA A 148 9.38 -7.35 19.89
C ALA A 148 8.32 -8.11 20.70
N THR A 149 8.79 -9.02 21.56
CA THR A 149 8.00 -9.36 22.74
C THR A 149 8.12 -8.14 23.65
N MET A 150 7.09 -7.30 23.74
CA MET A 150 7.00 -6.39 24.88
C MET A 150 6.83 -7.28 26.12
N VAL A 151 7.94 -7.51 26.83
CA VAL A 151 7.97 -8.03 28.20
C VAL A 151 7.63 -6.91 29.17
#